data_AF-A0A9Q8T7F5-F1
#
_entry.id   AF-A0A9Q8T7F5-F1
#
_cell.length_a   1.000
_cell.length_b   1.000
_cell.length_c   1.000
_cell.angle_alpha   90.00
_cell.angle_beta   90.00
_cell.angle_gamma   90.00
#
_symmetry.space_group_name_H-M   'P 1'
#
loop_
_entity.id
_entity.type
_entity.pdbx_description
1 polymer ?
#
loop_
_entity_poly.entity_id
_entity_poly.type
_entity_poly.pdbx_seq_one_letter_code
_entity_poly.pdbx_strand_id
1 'polypeptide(L)'
;MTSTFKRSFPITHITTAWAILHIDGINFLTDPVFSPAGTEWDMGLTVLKNTKGPATQLEDIPVIDAVLLSHEDHPITWTNSVGALSTAAGSHDTRRSPETRASSWFAILNIGSAEVAISDPPLLVAMDGKEAGRLFREIGADVLVLMHYESWEDFAENRDQLRVMLEQEGVSDQVRWLERGAETKIL
;
A
#
# COMPACT_ATOMS: atom_id res chain seq x y z
N MET A 1 -14.64 -17.93 23.27
CA MET A 1 -14.18 -18.61 22.04
C MET A 1 -12.78 -18.10 21.74
N THR A 2 -11.79 -18.98 21.66
CA THR A 2 -10.42 -18.63 21.29
C THR A 2 -10.37 -18.35 19.79
N SER A 3 -9.79 -17.22 19.38
CA SER A 3 -9.64 -16.86 17.97
C SER A 3 -8.79 -17.90 17.23
N THR A 4 -9.25 -18.35 16.06
CA THR A 4 -8.51 -19.24 15.15
C THR A 4 -7.65 -18.47 14.15
N PHE A 5 -7.63 -17.13 14.23
CA PHE A 5 -6.87 -16.27 13.33
C PHE A 5 -5.39 -16.64 13.35
N LYS A 6 -4.81 -16.98 12.20
CA LYS A 6 -3.36 -17.17 12.10
C LYS A 6 -2.70 -15.83 12.36
N ARG A 7 -1.87 -15.78 13.40
CA ARG A 7 -1.18 -14.53 13.77
C ARG A 7 -0.28 -13.99 12.67
N SER A 8 0.19 -14.86 11.76
CA SER A 8 1.08 -14.50 10.67
C SER A 8 0.49 -14.82 9.30
N PHE A 9 0.75 -13.97 8.31
CA PHE A 9 0.31 -14.15 6.93
C PHE A 9 1.34 -13.61 5.94
N PRO A 10 1.45 -14.16 4.73
CA PRO A 10 2.34 -13.62 3.72
C PRO A 10 1.69 -12.46 2.94
N ILE A 11 2.54 -11.50 2.55
CA ILE A 11 2.26 -10.46 1.56
C ILE A 11 3.29 -10.58 0.43
N THR A 12 2.85 -10.57 -0.82
CA THR A 12 3.73 -10.44 -1.99
C THR A 12 3.50 -9.08 -2.65
N HIS A 13 4.53 -8.23 -2.67
CA HIS A 13 4.47 -6.94 -3.36
C HIS A 13 4.72 -7.14 -4.86
N ILE A 14 3.83 -6.66 -5.71
CA ILE A 14 3.94 -6.83 -7.17
C ILE A 14 4.53 -5.58 -7.81
N THR A 15 3.96 -4.41 -7.50
CA THR A 15 4.46 -3.09 -7.90
C THR A 15 3.65 -2.02 -7.16
N THR A 16 4.11 -0.76 -7.12
CA THR A 16 3.33 0.40 -6.61
C THR A 16 2.49 0.09 -5.35
N ALA A 17 1.16 0.21 -5.42
CA ALA A 17 0.19 -0.19 -4.39
C ALA A 17 -0.39 -1.61 -4.63
N TRP A 18 0.06 -2.31 -5.66
CA TRP A 18 -0.33 -3.67 -6.01
C TRP A 18 0.41 -4.71 -5.15
N ALA A 19 -0.33 -5.35 -4.24
CA ALA A 19 0.13 -6.49 -3.46
C ALA A 19 -0.94 -7.59 -3.37
N ILE A 20 -0.49 -8.80 -3.04
CA ILE A 20 -1.35 -9.95 -2.73
C ILE A 20 -1.15 -10.30 -1.26
N LEU A 21 -2.24 -10.36 -0.49
CA LEU A 21 -2.25 -10.78 0.90
C LEU A 21 -2.98 -12.12 1.00
N HIS A 22 -2.40 -13.10 1.70
CA HIS A 22 -3.06 -14.37 1.96
C HIS A 22 -3.43 -14.52 3.43
N ILE A 23 -4.65 -14.16 3.81
CA ILE A 23 -5.10 -14.13 5.20
C ILE A 23 -6.16 -15.19 5.41
N ASP A 24 -5.89 -16.15 6.31
CA ASP A 24 -6.82 -17.22 6.69
C ASP A 24 -7.46 -17.97 5.52
N GLY A 25 -6.68 -18.21 4.45
CA GLY A 25 -7.13 -18.93 3.26
C GLY A 25 -7.79 -18.05 2.20
N ILE A 26 -7.88 -16.74 2.41
CA ILE A 26 -8.44 -15.76 1.48
C ILE A 26 -7.31 -14.96 0.83
N ASN A 27 -7.30 -14.90 -0.49
CA ASN A 27 -6.39 -14.09 -1.29
C ASN A 27 -7.02 -12.72 -1.59
N PHE A 28 -6.43 -11.67 -1.02
CA PHE A 28 -6.77 -10.29 -1.29
C PHE A 28 -5.79 -9.67 -2.29
N LEU A 29 -6.31 -8.88 -3.22
CA LEU A 29 -5.55 -8.10 -4.19
C LEU A 29 -5.74 -6.62 -3.93
N THR A 30 -4.68 -5.84 -3.77
CA THR A 30 -4.76 -4.38 -3.61
C THR A 30 -4.44 -3.67 -4.92
N ASP A 31 -5.18 -2.59 -5.25
CA ASP A 31 -4.86 -1.59 -6.29
C ASP A 31 -4.03 -2.09 -7.49
N PRO A 32 -4.53 -3.06 -8.28
CA PRO A 32 -3.72 -3.71 -9.30
C PRO A 32 -3.38 -2.77 -10.46
N VAL A 33 -2.15 -2.88 -10.98
CA VAL A 33 -1.63 -2.08 -12.09
C VAL A 33 -1.07 -2.98 -13.18
N PHE A 34 -1.84 -3.20 -14.25
CA PHE A 34 -1.51 -4.19 -15.29
C PHE A 34 -0.61 -3.67 -16.42
N SER A 35 -0.35 -2.37 -16.47
CA SER A 35 0.41 -1.74 -17.55
C SER A 35 1.91 -2.11 -17.50
N PRO A 36 2.56 -2.33 -18.66
CA PRO A 36 4.01 -2.53 -18.73
C PRO A 36 4.77 -1.27 -18.31
N ALA A 37 6.06 -1.42 -17.98
CA ALA A 37 6.94 -0.28 -17.72
C ALA A 37 7.01 0.68 -18.93
N GLY A 38 7.12 1.98 -18.66
CA GLY A 38 7.17 3.03 -19.69
C GLY A 38 5.81 3.39 -20.28
N THR A 39 4.72 2.89 -19.72
CA THR A 39 3.38 3.37 -20.06
C THR A 39 3.21 4.78 -19.52
N GLU A 40 2.69 5.66 -20.38
CA GLU A 40 2.45 7.06 -20.09
C GLU A 40 0.95 7.35 -20.15
N TRP A 41 0.47 8.18 -19.23
CA TRP A 41 -0.90 8.68 -19.22
C TRP A 41 -0.87 10.19 -19.14
N ASP A 42 -1.33 10.83 -20.21
CA ASP A 42 -1.55 12.27 -20.24
C ASP A 42 -2.85 12.61 -19.49
N MET A 43 -2.69 13.22 -18.31
CA MET A 43 -3.80 13.67 -17.45
C MET A 43 -4.18 15.13 -17.73
N GLY A 44 -3.64 15.73 -18.80
CA GLY A 44 -3.81 17.14 -19.18
C GLY A 44 -3.02 18.13 -18.31
N LEU A 45 -2.89 17.86 -17.01
CA LEU A 45 -2.12 18.67 -16.05
C LEU A 45 -0.71 18.13 -15.81
N THR A 46 -0.52 16.82 -15.99
CA THR A 46 0.77 16.13 -15.87
C THR A 46 0.73 14.85 -16.71
N VAL A 47 1.91 14.31 -17.02
CA VAL A 47 2.05 12.99 -17.63
C VAL A 47 2.53 12.04 -16.55
N LEU A 48 1.69 11.06 -16.19
CA LEU A 48 2.10 10.00 -15.29
C LEU A 48 2.86 8.95 -16.09
N LYS A 49 4.03 8.53 -15.61
CA LYS A 49 4.81 7.48 -16.25
C LYS A 49 5.29 6.45 -15.24
N ASN A 50 4.98 5.18 -15.52
CA ASN A 50 5.47 4.10 -14.70
C ASN A 50 6.90 3.69 -15.12
N THR A 51 7.80 3.52 -14.17
CA THR A 51 9.20 3.15 -14.44
C THR A 51 9.45 1.65 -14.34
N LYS A 52 8.57 0.93 -13.63
CA LYS A 52 8.66 -0.52 -13.45
C LYS A 52 7.28 -1.16 -13.66
N GLY A 53 7.25 -2.23 -14.43
CA GLY A 53 6.08 -3.08 -14.58
C GLY A 53 5.87 -4.00 -13.38
N PRO A 54 4.75 -4.74 -13.34
CA PRO A 54 4.49 -5.70 -12.28
C PRO A 54 5.55 -6.82 -12.25
N ALA A 55 5.90 -7.30 -11.05
CA ALA A 55 6.86 -8.40 -10.89
C ALA A 55 6.35 -9.75 -11.42
N THR A 56 5.04 -9.88 -11.61
CA THR A 56 4.37 -11.09 -12.10
C THR A 56 3.22 -10.71 -13.02
N GLN A 57 2.76 -11.65 -13.85
CA GLN A 57 1.60 -11.44 -14.71
C GLN A 57 0.31 -11.90 -14.04
N LEU A 58 -0.83 -11.43 -14.52
CA LEU A 58 -2.16 -11.80 -14.01
C LEU A 58 -2.46 -13.31 -14.13
N GLU A 59 -1.86 -14.00 -15.09
CA GLU A 59 -2.00 -15.46 -15.25
C GLU A 59 -1.17 -16.26 -14.25
N ASP A 60 -0.17 -15.64 -13.62
CA ASP A 60 0.77 -16.28 -12.70
C ASP A 60 0.40 -16.05 -11.22
N ILE A 61 -0.68 -15.32 -10.93
CA ILE A 61 -1.13 -15.06 -9.55
C ILE A 61 -2.15 -16.12 -9.09
N PRO A 62 -2.25 -16.38 -7.76
CA PRO A 62 -3.28 -17.25 -7.23
C PRO A 62 -4.70 -16.73 -7.54
N VAL A 63 -5.69 -17.61 -7.44
CA VAL A 63 -7.11 -17.23 -7.51
C VAL A 63 -7.38 -16.16 -6.45
N ILE A 64 -7.91 -15.02 -6.88
CA ILE A 64 -8.22 -13.87 -6.02
C ILE A 64 -9.66 -13.96 -5.56
N ASP A 65 -9.85 -13.89 -4.24
CA ASP A 65 -11.16 -13.97 -3.60
C ASP A 65 -11.79 -12.57 -3.42
N ALA A 66 -10.96 -11.54 -3.20
CA ALA A 66 -11.40 -10.16 -3.01
C ALA A 66 -10.38 -9.15 -3.56
N VAL A 67 -10.88 -8.06 -4.14
CA VAL A 67 -10.07 -6.93 -4.58
C VAL A 67 -10.39 -5.71 -3.71
N LEU A 68 -9.35 -5.12 -3.13
CA LEU A 68 -9.40 -3.87 -2.37
C LEU A 68 -8.93 -2.73 -3.27
N LEU A 69 -9.85 -1.82 -3.60
CA LEU A 69 -9.54 -0.60 -4.36
C LEU A 69 -9.56 0.61 -3.43
N SER A 70 -8.53 1.43 -3.47
CA SER A 70 -8.45 2.67 -2.69
C SER A 70 -9.34 3.78 -3.27
N HIS A 71 -9.37 3.94 -4.60
CA HIS A 71 -10.25 4.87 -5.31
C HIS A 71 -10.43 4.45 -6.78
N GLU A 72 -11.50 4.93 -7.42
CA GLU A 72 -11.81 4.60 -8.82
C GLU A 72 -11.21 5.56 -9.85
N ASP A 73 -10.64 6.70 -9.42
CA ASP A 73 -10.22 7.82 -10.30
C ASP A 73 -8.87 7.62 -11.00
N HIS A 74 -8.55 6.37 -11.35
CA HIS A 74 -7.29 6.02 -11.99
C HIS A 74 -7.54 5.33 -13.33
N PRO A 75 -6.86 5.74 -14.43
CA PRO A 75 -6.98 5.07 -15.74
C PRO A 75 -6.43 3.62 -15.73
N ILE A 76 -5.91 3.15 -14.59
CA ILE A 76 -5.18 1.89 -14.41
C ILE A 76 -6.03 0.76 -13.79
N THR A 77 -7.26 1.00 -13.35
CA THR A 77 -8.10 -0.01 -12.69
C THR A 77 -9.21 -0.55 -13.59
N TRP A 78 -8.99 -1.77 -14.09
CA TRP A 78 -9.97 -2.76 -14.59
C TRP A 78 -10.73 -2.51 -15.92
N THR A 79 -10.62 -3.49 -16.82
CA THR A 79 -11.66 -3.85 -17.80
C THR A 79 -12.25 -5.21 -17.42
N ASN A 80 -13.50 -5.18 -16.93
CA ASN A 80 -14.48 -6.28 -16.80
C ASN A 80 -14.22 -7.41 -15.77
N SER A 81 -15.13 -7.51 -14.78
CA SER A 81 -15.62 -8.75 -14.14
C SER A 81 -15.00 -9.26 -12.82
N VAL A 82 -14.80 -8.43 -11.80
CA VAL A 82 -14.77 -8.91 -10.39
C VAL A 82 -15.37 -7.82 -9.50
N GLY A 83 -16.18 -8.18 -8.50
CA GLY A 83 -16.72 -7.20 -7.56
C GLY A 83 -15.59 -6.49 -6.81
N ALA A 84 -15.38 -5.20 -7.10
CA ALA A 84 -14.43 -4.37 -6.37
C ALA A 84 -15.07 -3.92 -5.05
N LEU A 85 -14.36 -4.12 -3.94
CA LEU A 85 -14.66 -3.45 -2.68
C LEU A 85 -13.83 -2.18 -2.65
N SER A 86 -14.48 -1.03 -2.84
CA SER A 86 -13.87 0.28 -2.61
C SER A 86 -13.67 0.45 -1.10
N THR A 87 -12.44 0.39 -0.64
CA THR A 87 -12.07 0.85 0.69
C THR A 87 -11.93 2.36 0.63
N ALA A 88 -13.05 3.09 0.69
CA ALA A 88 -13.03 4.41 1.31
C ALA A 88 -12.34 4.20 2.65
N ALA A 89 -11.22 4.90 2.90
CA ALA A 89 -10.44 4.85 4.12
C ALA A 89 -11.37 4.59 5.32
N GLY A 90 -11.45 3.32 5.70
CA GLY A 90 -12.46 2.89 6.64
C GLY A 90 -12.08 3.55 7.94
N SER A 91 -12.86 4.53 8.39
CA SER A 91 -12.85 4.98 9.76
C SER A 91 -13.35 3.81 10.63
N HIS A 92 -12.51 2.78 10.78
CA HIS A 92 -12.59 1.94 11.94
C HIS A 92 -12.40 2.87 13.13
N ASP A 93 -13.28 2.77 14.12
CA ASP A 93 -13.06 3.41 15.40
C ASP A 93 -11.71 2.90 15.93
N THR A 94 -10.66 3.70 15.74
CA THR A 94 -9.30 3.42 16.22
C THR A 94 -9.26 3.37 17.75
N ARG A 95 -10.37 3.75 18.41
CA ARG A 95 -10.57 3.73 19.86
C ARG A 95 -11.22 2.45 20.38
N ARG A 96 -11.01 1.28 19.76
CA ARG A 96 -11.17 0.05 20.56
C ARG A 96 -10.21 0.17 21.73
N SER A 97 -10.76 0.14 22.94
CA SER A 97 -9.96 0.25 24.14
C SER A 97 -8.91 -0.86 24.17
N PRO A 98 -7.71 -0.61 24.72
CA PRO A 98 -6.60 -1.57 24.71
C PRO A 98 -7.00 -2.99 25.16
N GLU A 99 -7.97 -3.10 26.06
CA GLU A 99 -8.53 -4.36 26.58
C GLU A 99 -9.41 -5.16 25.61
N THR A 100 -9.84 -4.59 24.47
CA THR A 100 -10.67 -5.28 23.45
C THR A 100 -10.02 -5.38 22.06
N ARG A 101 -8.78 -4.92 21.91
CA ARG A 101 -8.00 -5.06 20.68
C ARG A 101 -7.44 -6.47 20.52
N ALA A 102 -7.30 -6.90 19.26
CA ALA A 102 -6.53 -8.10 18.95
C ALA A 102 -5.12 -7.96 19.54
N SER A 103 -4.54 -9.04 20.04
CA SER A 103 -3.25 -9.02 20.77
C SER A 103 -2.07 -8.51 19.93
N SER A 104 -2.20 -8.49 18.60
CA SER A 104 -1.30 -7.81 17.66
C SER A 104 -2.07 -7.46 16.39
N TRP A 105 -1.81 -6.32 15.77
CA TRP A 105 -2.42 -5.91 14.49
C TRP A 105 -1.47 -4.99 13.69
N PHE A 106 -1.68 -4.93 12.37
CA PHE A 106 -0.78 -4.28 11.43
C PHE A 106 -1.48 -3.18 10.64
N ALA A 107 -0.71 -2.26 10.07
CA ALA A 107 -1.17 -1.25 9.13
C ALA A 107 -0.37 -1.36 7.82
N ILE A 108 -1.07 -1.24 6.69
CA ILE A 108 -0.46 -1.09 5.36
C ILE A 108 -0.73 0.33 4.91
N LEU A 109 0.31 1.10 4.59
CA LEU A 109 0.19 2.47 4.12
C LEU A 109 0.78 2.60 2.70
N ASN A 110 -0.02 3.16 1.80
CA ASN A 110 0.45 3.65 0.51
C ASN A 110 1.04 5.05 0.74
N ILE A 111 2.35 5.19 0.55
CA ILE A 111 3.12 6.40 0.83
C ILE A 111 4.02 6.70 -0.38
N GLY A 112 4.47 7.92 -0.56
CA GLY A 112 5.37 8.24 -1.68
C GLY A 112 5.52 9.72 -2.01
N SER A 113 4.84 10.59 -1.24
CA SER A 113 4.89 12.04 -1.41
C SER A 113 4.71 12.47 -2.88
N ALA A 114 3.74 11.85 -3.56
CA ALA A 114 3.40 12.23 -4.91
C ALA A 114 2.93 13.70 -4.89
N GLU A 115 3.51 14.51 -5.77
CA GLU A 115 3.22 15.93 -5.89
C GLU A 115 2.65 16.22 -7.28
N VAL A 116 1.63 17.08 -7.32
CA VAL A 116 1.09 17.59 -8.58
C VAL A 116 1.34 19.09 -8.63
N ALA A 117 2.07 19.54 -9.66
CA ALA A 117 2.48 20.93 -9.87
C ALA A 117 1.34 21.82 -10.39
N ILE A 118 0.20 21.81 -9.70
CA ILE A 118 -1.00 22.61 -10.02
C ILE A 118 -1.16 23.84 -9.11
N SER A 119 -0.28 24.01 -8.13
CA SER A 119 -0.21 25.15 -7.21
C SER A 119 1.24 25.46 -6.81
N ASP A 120 1.47 26.61 -6.15
CA ASP A 120 2.75 26.96 -5.52
C ASP A 120 2.53 27.18 -4.00
N PRO A 121 3.04 26.29 -3.12
CA PRO A 121 3.81 25.08 -3.43
C PRO A 121 2.96 23.98 -4.11
N PRO A 122 3.59 22.97 -4.75
CA PRO A 122 2.89 21.82 -5.34
C PRO A 122 1.94 21.14 -4.35
N LEU A 123 0.85 20.58 -4.87
CA LEU A 123 -0.12 19.87 -4.04
C LEU A 123 0.40 18.46 -3.75
N LEU A 124 0.57 18.13 -2.47
CA LEU A 124 0.83 16.77 -2.01
C LEU A 124 -0.45 15.94 -2.16
N VAL A 125 -0.38 14.88 -2.95
CA VAL A 125 -1.50 13.96 -3.21
C VAL A 125 -1.30 12.59 -2.55
N ALA A 126 -0.11 12.31 -2.00
CA ALA A 126 0.14 11.13 -1.17
C ALA A 126 0.90 11.51 0.11
N MET A 127 0.67 10.73 1.16
CA MET A 127 1.31 10.89 2.47
C MET A 127 2.83 10.74 2.38
N ASP A 128 3.55 11.59 3.10
CA ASP A 128 5.02 11.50 3.24
C ASP A 128 5.45 10.55 4.39
N GLY A 129 6.75 10.24 4.46
CA GLY A 129 7.28 9.35 5.50
C GLY A 129 7.08 9.83 6.94
N LYS A 130 7.02 11.15 7.17
CA LYS A 130 6.83 11.75 8.50
C LYS A 130 5.37 11.65 8.95
N GLU A 131 4.44 11.97 8.06
CA GLU A 131 3.01 11.80 8.27
C GLU A 131 2.66 10.33 8.51
N ALA A 132 3.30 9.41 7.77
CA ALA A 132 3.14 7.97 7.96
C ALA A 132 3.61 7.50 9.35
N GLY A 133 4.80 7.94 9.79
CA GLY A 133 5.32 7.62 11.12
C GLY A 133 4.43 8.16 12.24
N ARG A 134 3.91 9.38 12.08
CA ARG A 134 2.96 9.97 13.02
C ARG A 134 1.64 9.20 13.07
N LEU A 135 1.02 8.92 11.92
CA LEU A 135 -0.23 8.18 11.83
C LEU A 135 -0.07 6.79 12.47
N PHE A 136 1.03 6.09 12.16
CA PHE A 136 1.32 4.77 12.72
C PHE A 136 1.33 4.77 14.25
N ARG A 137 1.93 5.80 14.88
CA ARG A 137 1.92 5.96 16.34
C ARG A 137 0.52 6.27 16.88
N GLU A 138 -0.23 7.13 16.20
CA GLU A 138 -1.58 7.54 16.63
C GLU A 138 -2.57 6.38 16.56
N ILE A 139 -2.51 5.55 15.52
CA ILE A 139 -3.35 4.36 15.42
C ILE A 139 -2.87 3.27 16.39
N GLY A 140 -1.56 3.21 16.66
CA GLY A 140 -0.91 2.28 17.59
C GLY A 140 -0.78 0.87 17.03
N ALA A 141 -0.50 0.71 15.74
CA ALA A 141 -0.26 -0.61 15.15
C ALA A 141 1.08 -1.20 15.62
N ASP A 142 1.22 -2.53 15.58
CA ASP A 142 2.45 -3.23 16.00
C ASP A 142 3.43 -3.40 14.84
N VAL A 143 2.92 -3.42 13.61
CA VAL A 143 3.68 -3.59 12.38
C VAL A 143 3.21 -2.59 11.33
N LEU A 144 4.16 -1.91 10.70
CA LEU A 144 3.93 -0.99 9.59
C LEU A 144 4.47 -1.60 8.29
N VAL A 145 3.60 -1.83 7.32
CA VAL A 145 3.98 -2.22 5.96
C VAL A 145 3.84 -1.00 5.05
N LEU A 146 4.90 -0.68 4.33
CA LEU A 146 4.92 0.46 3.42
C LEU A 146 4.84 -0.02 1.97
N MET A 147 4.04 0.67 1.18
CA MET A 147 3.88 0.42 -0.26
C MET A 147 3.79 1.77 -1.00
N HIS A 148 3.73 1.70 -2.32
CA HIS A 148 3.45 2.84 -3.20
C HIS A 148 4.52 3.95 -3.23
N TYR A 149 5.75 3.71 -2.78
CA TYR A 149 6.85 4.69 -2.81
C TYR A 149 7.88 4.41 -3.92
N GLU A 150 7.57 3.48 -4.83
CA GLU A 150 8.42 3.15 -5.98
C GLU A 150 7.59 2.96 -7.26
N SER A 151 8.27 3.00 -8.41
CA SER A 151 7.77 2.60 -9.74
C SER A 151 7.01 3.67 -10.54
N TRP A 152 7.01 4.92 -10.06
CA TRP A 152 6.59 6.11 -10.81
C TRP A 152 7.76 7.10 -10.94
N GLU A 153 7.82 7.88 -12.01
CA GLU A 153 8.86 8.92 -12.19
C GLU A 153 8.71 10.08 -11.19
N ASP A 154 7.47 10.35 -10.75
CA ASP A 154 7.12 11.55 -9.97
C ASP A 154 7.19 11.37 -8.45
N PHE A 155 7.68 10.23 -7.94
CA PHE A 155 7.83 10.04 -6.50
C PHE A 155 9.05 10.79 -5.95
N ALA A 156 8.76 11.70 -5.03
CA ALA A 156 9.77 12.53 -4.37
C ALA A 156 10.57 11.78 -3.29
N GLU A 157 10.00 10.69 -2.74
CA GLU A 157 10.62 9.88 -1.70
C GLU A 157 10.86 8.43 -2.16
N ASN A 158 12.12 8.00 -2.11
CA ASN A 158 12.51 6.62 -2.28
C ASN A 158 12.74 5.92 -0.93
N ARG A 159 12.98 4.61 -0.98
CA ARG A 159 13.19 3.75 0.18
C ARG A 159 14.22 4.29 1.19
N ASP A 160 15.33 4.84 0.72
CA ASP A 160 16.41 5.30 1.61
C ASP A 160 16.03 6.60 2.32
N GLN A 161 15.32 7.51 1.65
CA GLN A 161 14.76 8.72 2.27
C GLN A 161 13.73 8.33 3.34
N LEU A 162 12.83 7.40 3.03
CA LEU A 162 11.83 6.91 3.99
C LEU A 162 12.45 6.27 5.22
N ARG A 163 13.53 5.47 5.06
CA ARG A 163 14.26 4.91 6.21
C ARG A 163 14.76 6.00 7.16
N VAL A 164 15.32 7.08 6.63
CA VAL A 164 15.81 8.19 7.45
C VAL A 164 14.65 8.86 8.20
N MET A 165 13.50 9.08 7.55
CA MET A 165 12.34 9.71 8.18
C MET A 165 11.72 8.83 9.27
N LEU A 166 11.58 7.53 9.01
CA LEU A 166 10.99 6.59 9.96
C LEU A 166 11.90 6.35 11.18
N GLU A 167 13.22 6.44 10.99
CA GLU A 167 14.19 6.45 12.09
C GLU A 167 14.03 7.69 12.96
N GLN A 168 13.86 8.86 12.36
CA GLN A 168 13.61 10.10 13.09
C GLN A 168 12.28 10.08 13.86
N GLU A 169 11.25 9.42 13.32
CA GLU A 169 9.97 9.21 13.99
C GLU A 169 10.01 8.07 15.05
N GLY A 170 11.12 7.34 15.13
CA GLY A 170 11.33 6.27 16.12
C GLY A 170 10.48 5.02 15.87
N VAL A 171 10.12 4.76 14.60
CA VAL A 171 9.23 3.65 14.23
C VAL A 171 9.89 2.56 13.37
N SER A 172 11.19 2.69 13.07
CA SER A 172 11.93 1.79 12.16
C SER A 172 11.80 0.31 12.51
N ASP A 173 11.82 -0.05 13.80
CA ASP A 173 11.75 -1.44 14.27
C ASP A 173 10.43 -2.14 13.93
N GLN A 174 9.35 -1.35 13.80
CA GLN A 174 8.03 -1.87 13.44
C GLN A 174 7.83 -1.96 11.92
N VAL A 175 8.72 -1.37 11.13
CA VAL A 175 8.59 -1.36 9.66
C VAL A 175 8.89 -2.76 9.10
N ARG A 176 8.06 -3.20 8.16
CA ARG A 176 8.29 -4.37 7.32
C ARG A 176 8.36 -3.88 5.88
N TRP A 177 9.58 -3.87 5.37
CA TRP A 177 9.84 -3.56 3.97
C TRP A 177 9.49 -4.75 3.11
N LEU A 178 8.77 -4.51 2.03
CA LEU A 178 8.47 -5.52 1.03
C LEU A 178 9.54 -5.46 -0.08
N GLU A 179 9.96 -6.62 -0.56
CA GLU A 179 10.77 -6.73 -1.77
C GLU A 179 9.86 -7.10 -2.93
N ARG A 180 9.98 -6.37 -4.05
CA ARG A 180 9.14 -6.57 -5.23
C ARG A 180 9.30 -8.00 -5.79
N GLY A 181 8.19 -8.70 -5.93
CA GLY A 181 8.10 -10.09 -6.42
C GLY A 181 8.42 -11.15 -5.37
N ALA A 182 8.78 -10.76 -4.14
CA ALA A 182 9.09 -11.70 -3.07
C ALA A 182 7.98 -11.73 -2.03
N GLU A 183 7.72 -12.94 -1.53
CA GLU A 183 6.85 -13.14 -0.39
C GLU A 183 7.53 -12.64 0.89
N THR A 184 6.82 -11.82 1.66
CA THR A 184 7.24 -11.35 2.99
C THR A 184 6.22 -11.76 4.02
N LYS A 185 6.67 -12.46 5.06
CA LYS A 185 5.81 -12.87 6.18
C LYS A 185 5.58 -11.69 7.12
N ILE A 186 4.31 -11.40 7.39
CA ILE A 186 3.85 -10.35 8.30
C ILE A 186 3.28 -10.99 9.56
N LEU A 187 3.68 -10.43 10.71
CA LEU A 187 3.40 -10.89 12.08
C LEU A 187 3.85 -12.32 12.42
#